data_AF-A0A0C3NEY3-F1
#
_entry.id   AF-A0A0C3NEY3-F1
#
_cell.length_a   1.000
_cell.length_b   1.000
_cell.length_c   1.000
_cell.angle_alpha   90.00
_cell.angle_beta   90.00
_cell.angle_gamma   90.00
#
_symmetry.space_group_name_H-M   'P 1'
#
loop_
_entity.id
_entity.type
_entity.pdbx_description
1 polymer ?
#
loop_
_entity_poly.entity_id
_entity_poly.type
_entity_poly.pdbx_seq_one_letter_code
_entity_poly.pdbx_strand_id
1 'polypeptide(L)'
;MDLPIPFLPLPHTFDHRNSHQWIGLCKDIERWLVEDVNTSYPQWEWGRDAFWMAFIGSYPMFLDGKWHHWDPDIPLDRQFI
;
A
#
# COMPACT_ATOMS: atom_id res chain seq x y z
N MET A 1 11.80 -17.58 -2.71
CA MET A 1 10.79 -17.68 -3.77
C MET A 1 10.60 -16.29 -4.34
N ASP A 2 10.59 -16.17 -5.66
CA ASP A 2 10.25 -14.91 -6.33
C ASP A 2 8.73 -14.77 -6.32
N LEU A 3 8.20 -14.03 -5.34
CA LEU A 3 6.78 -13.72 -5.27
C LEU A 3 6.47 -12.61 -6.30
N PRO A 4 5.51 -12.82 -7.22
CA PRO A 4 5.17 -11.79 -8.20
C PRO A 4 4.57 -10.56 -7.50
N ILE A 5 4.91 -9.38 -8.02
CA ILE A 5 4.38 -8.09 -7.56
C ILE A 5 3.45 -7.57 -8.66
N PRO A 6 2.13 -7.81 -8.59
CA PRO A 6 1.22 -7.62 -9.73
C PRO A 6 0.94 -6.15 -10.08
N PHE A 7 1.24 -5.23 -9.17
CA PHE A 7 1.02 -3.79 -9.31
C PHE A 7 2.29 -3.03 -9.71
N LEU A 8 3.41 -3.72 -9.96
CA LEU A 8 4.65 -3.13 -10.49
C LEU A 8 5.11 -3.80 -11.79
N PRO A 9 5.77 -3.05 -12.69
CA PRO A 9 6.00 -1.60 -12.62
C PRO A 9 4.70 -0.80 -12.78
N LEU A 10 4.69 0.43 -12.26
CA LEU A 10 3.53 1.31 -12.46
C LEU A 10 3.33 1.62 -13.95
N PRO A 11 2.07 1.75 -14.42
CA PRO A 11 1.80 2.20 -15.78
C PRO A 11 2.45 3.56 -16.05
N HIS A 12 2.97 3.77 -17.26
CA HIS A 12 3.51 5.09 -17.67
C HIS A 12 2.48 6.23 -17.62
N THR A 13 1.20 5.88 -17.60
CA THR A 13 0.07 6.81 -17.46
C THR A 13 -0.31 7.08 -16.00
N PHE A 14 0.43 6.53 -15.03
CA PHE A 14 0.17 6.76 -13.62
C PHE A 14 0.42 8.24 -13.28
N ASP A 15 -0.63 8.93 -12.87
CA ASP A 15 -0.59 10.33 -12.47
C ASP A 15 -0.48 10.43 -10.94
N HIS A 16 0.72 10.77 -10.48
CA HIS A 16 1.03 10.98 -9.06
C HIS A 16 0.22 12.12 -8.40
N ARG A 17 -0.47 12.97 -9.18
CA ARG A 17 -1.34 14.03 -8.66
C ARG A 17 -2.79 13.58 -8.53
N ASN A 18 -3.13 12.43 -9.06
CA ASN A 18 -4.48 11.89 -9.05
C ASN A 18 -4.66 10.94 -7.86
N SER A 19 -5.29 11.42 -6.79
CA SER A 19 -5.58 10.62 -5.58
C SER A 19 -6.36 9.34 -5.88
N HIS A 20 -7.21 9.29 -6.90
CA HIS A 20 -7.95 8.08 -7.25
C HIS A 20 -7.03 6.96 -7.75
N GLN A 21 -5.95 7.31 -8.45
CA GLN A 21 -4.98 6.31 -8.91
C GLN A 21 -4.15 5.77 -7.74
N TRP A 22 -3.81 6.62 -6.77
CA TRP A 22 -3.23 6.18 -5.50
C TRP A 22 -4.17 5.26 -4.72
N ILE A 23 -5.48 5.54 -4.66
CA ILE A 23 -6.46 4.68 -4.00
C ILE A 23 -6.51 3.30 -4.67
N GLY A 24 -6.48 3.25 -6.00
CA GLY A 24 -6.41 2.00 -6.75
C GLY A 24 -5.17 1.19 -6.39
N LEU A 25 -4.00 1.82 -6.46
CA LEU A 25 -2.73 1.20 -6.09
C LEU A 25 -2.73 0.72 -4.63
N CYS A 26 -3.24 1.52 -3.71
CA CYS A 26 -3.35 1.17 -2.29
C CYS A 26 -4.15 -0.12 -2.09
N LYS A 27 -5.30 -0.27 -2.77
CA LYS A 27 -6.13 -1.47 -2.71
C LYS A 27 -5.46 -2.70 -3.33
N ASP A 28 -4.73 -2.52 -4.43
CA ASP A 28 -4.01 -3.63 -5.05
C ASP A 28 -2.87 -4.15 -4.15
N ILE A 29 -2.16 -3.24 -3.46
CA ILE A 29 -1.13 -3.61 -2.48
C ILE A 29 -1.76 -4.25 -1.24
N GLU A 30 -2.86 -3.70 -0.72
CA GLU A 30 -3.59 -4.24 0.43
C GLU A 30 -4.02 -5.68 0.19
N ARG A 31 -4.70 -5.94 -0.94
CA ARG A 31 -5.08 -7.30 -1.32
C ARG A 31 -3.88 -8.24 -1.39
N TRP A 32 -2.79 -7.81 -2.02
CA TRP A 32 -1.59 -8.64 -2.14
C TRP A 32 -0.95 -8.97 -0.78
N LEU A 33 -0.91 -7.99 0.14
CA LEU A 33 -0.40 -8.20 1.50
C LEU A 33 -1.24 -9.15 2.34
N VAL A 34 -2.57 -9.10 2.17
CA VAL A 34 -3.52 -9.89 2.96
C VAL A 34 -3.70 -11.30 2.38
N GLU A 35 -3.77 -11.42 1.05
CA GLU A 35 -4.16 -12.67 0.39
C GLU A 35 -2.96 -13.47 -0.15
N ASP A 36 -1.91 -12.80 -0.64
CA ASP A 36 -0.86 -13.46 -1.44
C ASP A 36 0.48 -13.61 -0.71
N VAL A 37 0.77 -12.74 0.26
CA VAL A 37 2.09 -12.67 0.92
C VAL A 37 2.01 -13.14 2.37
N ASN A 38 2.84 -14.11 2.74
CA ASN A 38 3.00 -14.48 4.14
C ASN A 38 3.78 -13.38 4.90
N THR A 39 3.30 -12.99 6.08
CA THR A 39 3.92 -11.99 6.97
C THR A 39 5.36 -12.29 7.38
N SER A 40 5.79 -13.56 7.33
CA SER A 40 7.17 -13.99 7.58
C SER A 40 8.14 -13.70 6.43
N TYR A 41 7.65 -13.28 5.26
CA TYR A 41 8.49 -13.00 4.10
C TYR A 41 8.95 -11.54 4.04
N PRO A 42 10.22 -11.26 3.66
CA PRO A 42 10.73 -9.88 3.51
C PRO A 42 9.90 -9.01 2.55
N GLN A 43 9.27 -9.63 1.55
CA GLN A 43 8.38 -8.98 0.61
C GLN A 43 7.18 -8.32 1.30
N TRP A 44 6.72 -8.89 2.42
CA TRP A 44 5.62 -8.33 3.19
C TRP A 44 6.02 -7.01 3.84
N GLU A 45 7.22 -6.91 4.41
CA GLU A 45 7.72 -5.66 5.00
C GLU A 45 7.83 -4.55 3.96
N TRP A 46 8.42 -4.87 2.80
CA TRP A 46 8.49 -3.95 1.67
C TRP A 46 7.10 -3.55 1.16
N GLY A 47 6.18 -4.52 1.05
CA GLY A 47 4.81 -4.28 0.62
C GLY A 47 4.06 -3.37 1.56
N ARG A 48 4.25 -3.53 2.88
CA ARG A 48 3.66 -2.65 3.90
C ARG A 48 4.18 -1.22 3.76
N ASP A 49 5.48 -1.03 3.54
CA ASP A 49 6.03 0.31 3.29
C ASP A 49 5.43 0.92 2.00
N ALA A 50 5.28 0.12 0.94
CA ALA A 50 4.65 0.54 -0.31
C ALA A 50 3.16 0.90 -0.11
N PHE A 51 2.43 0.12 0.68
CA PHE A 51 1.05 0.39 1.05
C PHE A 51 0.93 1.76 1.72
N TRP A 52 1.75 2.04 2.74
CA TRP A 52 1.67 3.32 3.46
C TRP A 52 2.02 4.51 2.58
N MET A 53 2.98 4.36 1.66
CA MET A 53 3.26 5.40 0.66
C MET A 53 2.05 5.66 -0.25
N ALA A 54 1.41 4.60 -0.76
CA ALA A 54 0.24 4.73 -1.63
C ALA A 54 -0.98 5.28 -0.87
N PHE A 55 -1.15 4.87 0.39
CA PHE A 55 -2.18 5.37 1.27
C PHE A 55 -2.01 6.88 1.50
N ILE A 56 -0.80 7.35 1.85
CA ILE A 56 -0.53 8.78 2.03
C ILE A 56 -0.77 9.56 0.71
N GLY A 57 -0.33 9.02 -0.43
CA GLY A 57 -0.58 9.61 -1.74
C GLY A 57 -2.06 9.74 -2.11
N SER A 58 -2.91 8.89 -1.52
CA SER A 58 -4.37 8.93 -1.69
C SER A 58 -5.02 10.11 -0.98
N TYR A 59 -4.36 10.69 0.05
CA TYR A 59 -4.90 11.78 0.87
C TYR A 59 -3.90 12.94 1.01
N PRO A 60 -3.63 13.68 -0.09
CA PRO A 60 -2.63 14.75 -0.08
C PRO A 60 -2.99 15.94 0.84
N MET A 61 -4.26 16.12 1.23
CA MET A 61 -4.70 17.11 2.23
C MET A 61 -4.63 16.54 3.65
N PHE A 62 -3.46 16.01 3.99
CA PHE A 62 -3.14 15.45 5.30
C PHE A 62 -3.48 16.51 6.39
N LEU A 63 -4.28 16.09 7.38
CA LEU A 63 -4.84 16.80 8.55
C LEU A 63 -6.35 17.13 8.53
N ASP A 64 -6.98 17.36 7.37
CA ASP A 64 -8.42 17.72 7.31
C ASP A 64 -9.33 16.66 6.65
N GLY A 65 -8.75 15.57 6.14
CA GLY A 65 -9.46 14.50 5.44
C GLY A 65 -9.94 13.37 6.34
N LYS A 66 -11.11 12.78 6.03
CA LYS A 66 -11.52 11.48 6.58
C LYS A 66 -10.68 10.38 5.93
N TRP A 67 -10.00 9.58 6.74
CA TRP A 67 -9.27 8.40 6.28
C TRP A 67 -10.29 7.30 5.98
N HIS A 68 -10.18 6.63 4.83
CA HIS A 68 -10.88 5.35 4.69
C HIS A 68 -10.24 4.32 5.61
N HIS A 69 -11.06 3.41 6.13
CA HIS A 69 -10.56 2.28 6.92
C HIS A 69 -9.66 1.42 6.03
N TRP A 70 -8.53 0.97 6.58
CA TRP A 70 -7.66 -0.04 5.98
C TRP A 70 -7.73 -1.34 6.81
N ASP A 71 -7.28 -2.44 6.24
CA ASP A 71 -7.24 -3.73 6.93
C ASP A 71 -6.30 -3.70 8.15
N PRO A 72 -6.76 -4.08 9.36
CA PRO A 72 -5.95 -4.08 10.58
C PRO A 72 -4.75 -5.04 10.53
N ASP A 73 -4.72 -6.02 9.63
CA ASP A 73 -3.57 -6.89 9.41
C ASP A 73 -2.38 -6.14 8.81
N ILE A 74 -2.57 -4.89 8.37
CA ILE A 74 -1.52 -3.97 7.93
C ILE A 74 -1.26 -2.93 9.03
N PRO A 75 -0.33 -3.19 9.97
CA PRO A 75 -0.05 -2.29 11.07
C PRO A 75 0.63 -1.00 10.61
N LEU A 76 0.23 0.12 11.22
CA LEU A 76 0.87 1.44 11.04
C LEU A 76 2.27 1.46 11.70
N ASP A 77 2.37 0.85 12.87
CA ASP A 77 3.62 0.76 13.59
C ASP A 77 4.46 -0.42 13.10
N ARG A 78 5.75 -0.17 12.89
CA ARG A 78 6.73 -1.21 13.22
C ARG A 78 6.68 -1.31 14.74
N GLN A 79 6.49 -2.51 15.30
CA GLN A 79 6.97 -2.75 16.66
C GLN A 79 8.45 -2.39 16.62
N PHE A 80 8.81 -1.20 17.11
CA PHE A 80 10.17 -0.85 17.38
C PHE A 80 10.56 -1.74 18.57
N ILE A 81 11.23 -2.86 18.26
CA ILE A 81 11.87 -3.72 19.25
C ILE A 81 13.11 -3.01 19.76
#